data_AF-A0A4R4BF93-F1
#
_entry.id   AF-A0A4R4BF93-F1
#
_cell.length_a   1.000
_cell.length_b   1.000
_cell.length_c   1.000
_cell.angle_alpha   90.00
_cell.angle_beta   90.00
_cell.angle_gamma   90.00
#
_symmetry.space_group_name_H-M   'P 1'
#
loop_
_entity.id
_entity.type
_entity.pdbx_description
1 polymer ?
#
loop_
_entity_poly.entity_id
_entity_poly.type
_entity_poly.pdbx_seq_one_letter_code
_entity_poly.pdbx_strand_id
1 'polypeptide(L)'
;MVSYDEKDAMTEKMKDKERIDYTKDLSIDGLIGKKVGVLFSIDRQDENRKEVAEKIRKDLQDAGAILTDDIQLNDGGVDNLQTLEYEFKHNVNEYLAQQKNVPVKSLEEIIAFNKKDSNRRIKYGQALIEGSEKSAITKDEFEKIVRSSQENARKELDRYLVEKGLDALVMINNEEVLLSAVAGYPELAVPAGYDNNGEPVGAVFVGKQFGEKELFNIGYAYEQQSKNRKSPKL
;
A
#
# COMPACT_ATOMS: atom_id res chain seq x y z
N MET A 1 11.08 9.42 11.07
CA MET A 1 11.22 8.59 9.86
C MET A 1 11.42 9.46 8.62
N VAL A 2 10.55 10.43 8.36
CA VAL A 2 10.70 11.34 7.20
C VAL A 2 11.99 12.16 7.27
N SER A 3 12.88 11.99 6.29
CA SER A 3 14.12 12.75 6.13
C SER A 3 14.76 12.49 4.76
N TYR A 4 15.56 13.43 4.29
CA TYR A 4 16.56 13.18 3.24
C TYR A 4 17.64 12.22 3.72
N ASP A 5 18.07 11.30 2.86
CA ASP A 5 19.21 10.41 3.06
C ASP A 5 20.07 10.41 1.79
N GLU A 6 21.33 10.84 1.91
CA GLU A 6 22.28 10.86 0.80
C GLU A 6 22.60 9.47 0.22
N LYS A 7 22.33 8.40 0.98
CA LYS A 7 22.55 7.02 0.55
C LYS A 7 21.34 6.43 -0.20
N ASP A 8 20.19 7.11 -0.15
CA ASP A 8 18.99 6.71 -0.86
C ASP A 8 18.54 7.81 -1.82
N ALA A 9 18.88 7.61 -3.09
CA ALA A 9 18.54 8.53 -4.18
C ALA A 9 17.02 8.76 -4.31
N MET A 10 16.16 7.85 -3.83
CA MET A 10 14.71 8.08 -3.87
C MET A 10 14.28 9.24 -2.98
N THR A 11 15.03 9.54 -1.91
CA THR A 11 14.73 10.65 -1.00
C THR A 11 15.05 12.02 -1.62
N GLU A 12 15.79 12.09 -2.72
CA GLU A 12 16.08 13.34 -3.43
C GLU A 12 14.81 14.03 -3.94
N LYS A 13 13.78 13.27 -4.29
CA LYS A 13 12.46 13.78 -4.74
C LYS A 13 11.78 14.69 -3.71
N MET A 14 12.20 14.59 -2.45
CA MET A 14 11.64 15.33 -1.31
C MET A 14 12.64 16.27 -0.65
N LYS A 15 13.86 16.40 -1.20
CA LYS A 15 14.97 17.15 -0.59
C LYS A 15 14.62 18.61 -0.29
N ASP A 16 13.84 19.23 -1.17
CA ASP A 16 13.45 20.64 -1.07
C ASP A 16 12.14 20.85 -0.28
N LYS A 17 11.51 19.78 0.21
CA LYS A 17 10.30 19.90 1.03
C LYS A 17 10.66 20.10 2.50
N GLU A 18 10.01 21.08 3.12
CA GLU A 18 10.16 21.30 4.55
C GLU A 18 9.60 20.15 5.37
N ARG A 19 10.21 19.92 6.55
CA ARG A 19 9.69 18.94 7.50
C ARG A 19 8.41 19.48 8.15
N ILE A 20 7.39 18.64 8.19
CA ILE A 20 6.09 18.95 8.77
C ILE A 20 5.92 18.14 10.06
N ASP A 21 5.33 18.76 11.07
CA ASP A 21 4.80 18.03 12.23
C ASP A 21 3.38 17.55 11.91
N TYR A 22 3.26 16.27 11.54
CA TYR A 22 1.99 15.65 11.13
C TYR A 22 0.94 15.56 12.24
N THR A 23 1.28 15.92 13.49
CA THR A 23 0.35 15.85 14.63
C THR A 23 -0.41 17.15 14.89
N LYS A 24 0.06 18.28 14.35
CA LYS A 24 -0.50 19.60 14.67
C LYS A 24 -1.84 19.91 14.02
N ASP A 25 -2.06 19.39 12.81
CA ASP A 25 -3.22 19.72 11.98
C ASP A 25 -4.23 18.57 11.92
N LEU A 26 -4.28 17.73 12.97
CA LEU A 26 -5.25 16.66 13.11
C LEU A 26 -6.53 17.17 13.78
N SER A 27 -7.66 17.09 13.08
CA SER A 27 -8.96 17.53 13.58
C SER A 27 -10.00 16.42 13.46
N ILE A 28 -10.89 16.31 14.45
CA ILE A 28 -12.07 15.42 14.38
C ILE A 28 -13.03 15.82 13.26
N ASP A 29 -12.93 17.06 12.79
CA ASP A 29 -13.70 17.63 11.68
C ASP A 29 -12.96 17.49 10.33
N GLY A 30 -11.84 16.75 10.28
CA GLY A 30 -10.98 16.62 9.10
C GLY A 30 -11.69 16.13 7.84
N LEU A 31 -12.80 15.39 8.01
CA LEU A 31 -13.65 14.85 6.93
C LEU A 31 -14.75 15.80 6.44
N ILE A 32 -15.05 16.90 7.14
CA ILE A 32 -16.12 17.82 6.73
C ILE A 32 -15.82 18.37 5.33
N GLY A 33 -16.72 18.09 4.39
CA GLY A 33 -16.63 18.51 3.00
C GLY A 33 -15.60 17.76 2.15
N LYS A 34 -14.89 16.77 2.70
CA LYS A 34 -13.93 15.96 1.94
C LYS A 34 -14.65 15.05 0.96
N LYS A 35 -14.15 14.98 -0.26
CA LYS A 35 -14.67 14.09 -1.30
C LYS A 35 -13.90 12.77 -1.27
N VAL A 36 -14.57 11.70 -0.86
CA VAL A 36 -13.95 10.37 -0.73
C VAL A 36 -14.54 9.43 -1.77
N GLY A 37 -13.69 8.86 -2.62
CA GLY A 37 -14.09 7.86 -3.60
C GLY A 37 -14.12 6.46 -2.99
N VAL A 38 -15.24 5.74 -3.13
CA VAL A 38 -15.42 4.40 -2.57
C VAL A 38 -15.06 3.35 -3.61
N LEU A 39 -14.06 2.52 -3.30
CA LEU A 39 -13.52 1.48 -4.22
C LEU A 39 -14.17 0.11 -4.03
N PHE A 40 -15.25 0.03 -3.25
CA PHE A 40 -15.98 -1.21 -2.98
C PHE A 40 -17.48 -1.00 -3.16
N SER A 41 -18.19 -2.09 -3.47
CA SER A 41 -19.65 -2.12 -3.59
C SER A 41 -20.24 -3.05 -2.54
N ILE A 42 -21.21 -2.57 -1.74
CA ILE A 42 -21.89 -3.38 -0.71
C ILE A 42 -22.55 -4.62 -1.33
N ASP A 43 -23.20 -4.46 -2.48
CA ASP A 43 -23.92 -5.55 -3.16
C ASP A 43 -22.99 -6.68 -3.62
N ARG A 44 -21.70 -6.37 -3.81
CA ARG A 44 -20.66 -7.35 -4.21
C ARG A 44 -19.92 -7.96 -3.02
N GLN A 45 -20.14 -7.45 -1.80
CA GLN A 45 -19.51 -8.03 -0.61
C GLN A 45 -20.20 -9.34 -0.22
N ASP A 46 -19.41 -10.25 0.34
CA ASP A 46 -19.95 -11.45 0.97
C ASP A 46 -20.74 -11.09 2.24
N GLU A 47 -21.65 -11.97 2.65
CA GLU A 47 -22.54 -11.74 3.81
C GLU A 47 -21.79 -11.40 5.10
N ASN A 48 -20.54 -11.84 5.28
CA ASN A 48 -19.78 -11.54 6.51
C ASN A 48 -19.28 -10.10 6.55
N ARG A 49 -19.08 -9.46 5.39
CA ARG A 49 -18.46 -8.12 5.27
C ARG A 49 -19.45 -7.00 4.95
N LYS A 50 -20.67 -7.33 4.51
CA LYS A 50 -21.70 -6.33 4.17
C LYS A 50 -21.92 -5.30 5.27
N GLU A 51 -22.11 -5.73 6.51
CA GLU A 51 -22.34 -4.82 7.65
C GLU A 51 -21.15 -3.88 7.88
N VAL A 52 -19.91 -4.37 7.72
CA VAL A 52 -18.71 -3.53 7.86
C VAL A 52 -18.60 -2.54 6.70
N ALA A 53 -18.88 -2.97 5.47
CA ALA A 53 -18.86 -2.10 4.29
C ALA A 53 -19.89 -0.97 4.39
N GLU A 54 -21.11 -1.28 4.85
CA GLU A 54 -22.15 -0.29 5.16
C GLU A 54 -21.70 0.67 6.26
N LYS A 55 -21.09 0.13 7.33
CA LYS A 55 -20.59 0.93 8.45
C LYS A 55 -19.50 1.92 8.02
N ILE A 56 -18.55 1.50 7.18
CA ILE A 56 -17.50 2.39 6.65
C ILE A 56 -18.13 3.61 5.98
N ARG A 57 -19.11 3.40 5.09
CA ARG A 57 -19.81 4.48 4.39
C ARG A 57 -20.55 5.38 5.36
N LYS A 58 -21.28 4.78 6.30
CA LYS A 58 -22.03 5.51 7.33
C LYS A 58 -21.11 6.40 8.17
N ASP A 59 -20.01 5.84 8.69
CA ASP A 59 -19.06 6.58 9.52
C ASP A 59 -18.45 7.77 8.75
N LEU A 60 -18.14 7.60 7.46
CA LEU A 60 -17.64 8.68 6.59
C LEU A 60 -18.69 9.77 6.37
N GLN A 61 -19.94 9.40 6.08
CA GLN A 61 -21.04 10.34 5.88
C GLN A 61 -21.40 11.09 7.17
N ASP A 62 -21.47 10.39 8.30
CA ASP A 62 -21.73 10.98 9.61
C ASP A 62 -20.62 11.98 10.01
N ALA A 63 -19.38 11.74 9.56
CA ALA A 63 -18.25 12.66 9.73
C ALA A 63 -18.23 13.83 8.71
N GLY A 64 -19.23 13.92 7.83
CA GLY A 64 -19.41 15.03 6.88
C GLY A 64 -18.68 14.87 5.55
N ALA A 65 -18.19 13.67 5.22
CA ALA A 65 -17.58 13.39 3.92
C ALA A 65 -18.65 13.24 2.81
N ILE A 66 -18.29 13.66 1.60
CA ILE A 66 -19.08 13.49 0.39
C ILE A 66 -18.56 12.25 -0.34
N LEU A 67 -19.37 11.20 -0.40
CA LEU A 67 -18.97 9.94 -1.04
C LEU A 67 -19.21 9.99 -2.55
N THR A 68 -18.23 9.49 -3.31
CA THR A 68 -18.37 9.20 -4.75
C THR A 68 -18.33 7.70 -4.95
N ASP A 69 -19.41 7.16 -5.50
CA ASP A 69 -19.60 5.74 -5.77
C ASP A 69 -19.17 5.35 -7.20
N ASP A 70 -19.31 4.06 -7.52
CA ASP A 70 -19.08 3.49 -8.85
C ASP A 70 -17.67 3.72 -9.41
N ILE A 71 -16.67 3.78 -8.52
CA ILE A 71 -15.26 3.81 -8.92
C ILE A 71 -14.78 2.37 -9.08
N GLN A 72 -14.33 2.06 -10.29
CA GLN A 72 -13.61 0.84 -10.61
C GLN A 72 -12.27 1.25 -11.21
N LEU A 73 -11.19 0.88 -10.53
CA LEU A 73 -9.85 1.13 -11.01
C LEU A 73 -9.51 0.12 -12.12
N ASN A 74 -8.70 0.55 -13.07
CA ASN A 74 -8.17 -0.31 -14.12
C ASN A 74 -6.66 -0.47 -13.91
N ASP A 75 -6.25 -1.70 -13.58
CA ASP A 75 -4.85 -2.10 -13.41
C ASP A 75 -4.15 -2.55 -14.69
N GLY A 76 -4.83 -2.41 -15.84
CA GLY A 76 -4.31 -2.80 -17.15
C GLY A 76 -2.93 -2.20 -17.44
N GLY A 77 -1.94 -3.08 -17.64
CA GLY A 77 -0.58 -2.70 -17.97
C GLY A 77 0.26 -2.26 -16.77
N VAL A 78 -0.17 -2.59 -15.54
CA VAL A 78 0.61 -2.42 -14.31
C VAL A 78 1.10 -3.79 -13.84
N ASP A 79 2.41 -4.00 -13.91
CA ASP A 79 3.05 -5.22 -13.41
C ASP A 79 3.50 -5.06 -11.95
N ASN A 80 3.58 -6.20 -11.25
CA ASN A 80 4.20 -6.32 -9.93
C ASN A 80 5.14 -7.54 -9.86
N LEU A 81 4.75 -8.67 -10.46
CA LEU A 81 5.49 -9.92 -10.28
C LEU A 81 6.81 -9.95 -11.05
N GLN A 82 6.86 -9.44 -12.29
CA GLN A 82 8.11 -9.42 -13.06
C GLN A 82 9.10 -8.41 -12.48
N THR A 83 8.57 -7.29 -11.99
CA THR A 83 9.33 -6.28 -11.24
C THR A 83 10.01 -6.92 -10.02
N LEU A 84 9.26 -7.63 -9.18
CA LEU A 84 9.79 -8.34 -8.00
C LEU A 84 10.77 -9.46 -8.38
N GLU A 85 10.47 -10.24 -9.42
CA GLU A 85 11.30 -11.35 -9.87
C GLU A 85 12.70 -10.88 -10.25
N TYR A 86 12.81 -9.79 -11.01
CA TYR A 86 14.09 -9.22 -11.40
C TYR A 86 14.80 -8.56 -10.21
N GLU A 87 14.12 -7.65 -9.52
CA GLU A 87 14.78 -6.73 -8.59
C GLU A 87 15.27 -7.42 -7.31
N PHE A 88 14.55 -8.45 -6.84
CA PHE A 88 14.83 -9.12 -5.57
C PHE A 88 16.24 -9.72 -5.51
N LYS A 89 16.66 -10.49 -6.52
CA LYS A 89 18.03 -11.05 -6.61
C LYS A 89 19.09 -9.95 -6.52
N HIS A 90 18.92 -8.88 -7.30
CA HIS A 90 19.89 -7.81 -7.41
C HIS A 90 20.01 -7.05 -6.09
N ASN A 91 18.89 -6.63 -5.49
CA ASN A 91 18.87 -5.89 -4.24
C ASN A 91 19.39 -6.72 -3.06
N VAL A 92 19.02 -8.00 -2.95
CA VAL A 92 19.54 -8.87 -1.88
C VAL A 92 21.06 -9.00 -2.00
N ASN A 93 21.58 -9.27 -3.19
CA ASN A 93 23.01 -9.42 -3.40
C ASN A 93 23.78 -8.11 -3.12
N GLU A 94 23.25 -6.98 -3.59
CA GLU A 94 23.83 -5.67 -3.32
C GLU A 94 23.84 -5.33 -1.83
N TYR A 95 22.72 -5.57 -1.15
CA TYR A 95 22.61 -5.38 0.30
C TYR A 95 23.65 -6.22 1.06
N LEU A 96 23.76 -7.52 0.74
CA LEU A 96 24.68 -8.45 1.40
C LEU A 96 26.15 -8.09 1.16
N ALA A 97 26.49 -7.57 -0.03
CA ALA A 97 27.84 -7.11 -0.35
C ALA A 97 28.30 -5.94 0.53
N GLN A 98 27.38 -5.09 0.99
CA GLN A 98 27.67 -3.97 1.88
C GLN A 98 27.85 -4.39 3.36
N GLN A 99 27.48 -5.63 3.72
CA GLN A 99 27.55 -6.10 5.10
C GLN A 99 28.90 -6.76 5.41
N LYS A 100 29.51 -6.38 6.55
CA LYS A 100 30.81 -6.91 6.98
C LYS A 100 30.73 -8.38 7.41
N ASN A 101 29.90 -8.68 8.42
CA ASN A 101 29.90 -9.96 9.13
C ASN A 101 28.62 -10.78 8.88
N VAL A 102 28.07 -10.69 7.65
CA VAL A 102 26.88 -11.47 7.26
C VAL A 102 27.29 -12.90 6.88
N PRO A 103 26.56 -13.95 7.34
CA PRO A 103 26.94 -15.35 7.13
C PRO A 103 26.61 -15.90 5.74
N VAL A 104 25.97 -15.10 4.89
CA VAL A 104 25.66 -15.39 3.48
C VAL A 104 25.99 -14.17 2.63
N LYS A 105 26.42 -14.37 1.40
CA LYS A 105 26.86 -13.29 0.49
C LYS A 105 26.03 -13.18 -0.78
N SER A 106 25.08 -14.09 -1.00
CA SER A 106 24.19 -14.06 -2.15
C SER A 106 22.85 -14.75 -1.90
N LEU A 107 21.90 -14.51 -2.80
CA LEU A 107 20.64 -15.23 -2.84
C LEU A 107 20.84 -16.73 -3.11
N GLU A 108 21.81 -17.09 -3.97
CA GLU A 108 22.19 -18.48 -4.22
C GLU A 108 22.63 -19.20 -2.94
N GLU A 109 23.45 -18.55 -2.10
CA GLU A 109 23.87 -19.11 -0.82
C GLU A 109 22.70 -19.31 0.15
N ILE A 110 21.72 -18.40 0.15
CA ILE A 110 20.48 -18.53 0.94
C ILE A 110 19.70 -19.78 0.47
N ILE A 111 19.51 -19.94 -0.84
CA ILE A 111 18.82 -21.07 -1.44
C ILE A 111 19.51 -22.39 -1.07
N ALA A 112 20.84 -22.44 -1.16
CA ALA A 112 21.63 -23.61 -0.80
C ALA A 112 21.60 -23.90 0.71
N PHE A 113 21.64 -22.85 1.54
CA PHE A 113 21.56 -22.98 2.99
C PHE A 113 20.20 -23.54 3.43
N ASN A 114 19.11 -23.07 2.85
CA ASN A 114 17.77 -23.54 3.16
C ASN A 114 17.60 -25.04 2.88
N LYS A 115 18.17 -25.54 1.78
CA LYS A 115 18.13 -26.96 1.38
C LYS A 115 18.82 -27.91 2.37
N LYS A 116 19.67 -27.41 3.28
CA LYS A 116 20.34 -28.23 4.30
C LYS A 116 19.39 -28.70 5.41
N ASP A 117 18.24 -28.05 5.60
CA ASP A 117 17.21 -28.45 6.56
C ASP A 117 15.84 -27.91 6.14
N SER A 118 15.27 -28.50 5.09
CA SER A 118 14.08 -27.96 4.42
C SER A 118 12.85 -27.91 5.32
N ASN A 119 12.64 -28.90 6.18
CA ASN A 119 11.47 -28.92 7.08
C ASN A 119 11.49 -27.73 8.06
N ARG A 120 12.69 -27.30 8.47
CA ARG A 120 12.85 -26.14 9.37
C ARG A 120 12.92 -24.82 8.63
N ARG A 121 13.62 -24.75 7.50
CA ARG A 121 14.02 -23.50 6.84
C ARG A 121 13.08 -23.09 5.72
N ILE A 122 12.49 -24.06 5.02
CA ILE A 122 11.62 -23.86 3.86
C ILE A 122 10.45 -24.85 3.90
N LYS A 123 9.70 -24.83 5.02
CA LYS A 123 8.55 -25.71 5.27
C LYS A 123 7.56 -25.76 4.11
N TYR A 124 7.39 -24.65 3.41
CA TYR A 124 6.49 -24.47 2.25
C TYR A 124 7.25 -24.32 0.93
N GLY A 125 8.55 -24.62 0.90
CA GLY A 125 9.43 -24.39 -0.24
C GLY A 125 9.96 -22.95 -0.33
N GLN A 126 10.64 -22.66 -1.44
CA GLN A 126 11.31 -21.38 -1.70
C GLN A 126 11.28 -21.00 -3.20
N ALA A 127 10.20 -21.36 -3.89
CA ALA A 127 10.09 -21.24 -5.34
C ALA A 127 10.21 -19.80 -5.85
N LEU A 128 9.74 -18.79 -5.09
CA LEU A 128 9.85 -17.38 -5.47
C LEU A 128 11.30 -16.92 -5.58
N ILE A 129 12.12 -17.24 -4.58
CA ILE A 129 13.53 -16.84 -4.59
C ILE A 129 14.37 -17.67 -5.57
N GLU A 130 14.01 -18.94 -5.78
CA GLU A 130 14.59 -19.75 -6.85
C GLU A 130 14.20 -19.22 -8.24
N GLY A 131 12.99 -18.68 -8.38
CA GLY A 131 12.49 -17.95 -9.55
C GLY A 131 13.31 -16.69 -9.84
N SER A 132 13.49 -15.84 -8.84
CA SER A 132 14.30 -14.63 -8.94
C SER A 132 15.77 -14.94 -9.27
N GLU A 133 16.37 -15.97 -8.64
CA GLU A 133 17.76 -16.35 -8.91
C GLU A 133 17.98 -16.77 -10.37
N LYS A 134 17.02 -17.50 -10.96
CA LYS A 134 17.10 -18.02 -12.34
C LYS A 134 16.46 -17.10 -13.39
N SER A 135 16.00 -15.91 -13.00
CA SER A 135 15.25 -15.02 -13.89
C SER A 135 16.07 -14.69 -15.14
N ALA A 136 15.40 -14.70 -16.29
CA ALA A 136 15.97 -14.33 -17.58
C ALA A 136 15.63 -12.89 -17.98
N ILE A 137 14.87 -12.17 -17.13
CA ILE A 137 14.50 -10.77 -17.38
C ILE A 137 15.78 -9.94 -17.44
N THR A 138 15.93 -9.18 -18.50
CA THR A 138 17.05 -8.25 -18.66
C THR A 138 16.77 -6.92 -17.96
N LYS A 139 17.82 -6.17 -17.64
CA LYS A 139 17.69 -4.82 -17.07
C LYS A 139 16.81 -3.91 -17.95
N ASP A 140 17.00 -3.96 -19.26
CA ASP A 140 16.24 -3.13 -20.21
C ASP A 140 14.75 -3.49 -20.25
N GLU A 141 14.40 -4.77 -20.10
CA GLU A 141 13.00 -5.21 -19.99
C GLU A 141 12.40 -4.76 -18.66
N PHE A 142 13.11 -4.98 -17.56
CA PHE A 142 12.70 -4.53 -16.23
C PHE A 142 12.43 -3.01 -16.19
N GLU A 143 13.36 -2.20 -16.69
CA GLU A 143 13.20 -0.73 -16.68
C GLU A 143 12.02 -0.26 -17.54
N LYS A 144 11.71 -0.96 -18.64
CA LYS A 144 10.52 -0.68 -19.46
C LYS A 144 9.23 -1.03 -18.70
N ILE A 145 9.19 -2.20 -18.06
CA ILE A 145 8.04 -2.67 -17.27
C ILE A 145 7.76 -1.68 -16.12
N VAL A 146 8.78 -1.29 -15.37
CA VAL A 146 8.65 -0.33 -14.27
C VAL A 146 8.10 1.01 -14.78
N ARG A 147 8.67 1.53 -15.87
CA ARG A 147 8.24 2.82 -16.43
C ARG A 147 6.77 2.81 -16.85
N SER A 148 6.36 1.83 -17.65
CA SER A 148 4.97 1.75 -18.12
C SER A 148 3.99 1.52 -16.97
N SER A 149 4.35 0.67 -16.01
CA SER A 149 3.49 0.37 -14.86
C SER A 149 3.27 1.61 -13.99
N GLN A 150 4.33 2.38 -13.73
CA GLN A 150 4.23 3.63 -12.99
C GLN A 150 3.41 4.71 -13.72
N GLU A 151 3.59 4.84 -15.04
CA GLU A 151 2.82 5.79 -15.85
C GLU A 151 1.33 5.44 -15.86
N ASN A 152 0.99 4.17 -16.07
CA ASN A 152 -0.39 3.68 -16.09
C ASN A 152 -1.07 3.85 -14.72
N ALA A 153 -0.38 3.44 -13.65
CA ALA A 153 -0.91 3.54 -12.29
C ALA A 153 -1.15 4.99 -11.85
N ARG A 154 -0.19 5.90 -12.09
CA ARG A 154 -0.36 7.33 -11.79
C ARG A 154 -1.53 7.93 -12.56
N LYS A 155 -1.62 7.64 -13.86
CA LYS A 155 -2.70 8.15 -14.71
C LYS A 155 -4.07 7.71 -14.21
N GLU A 156 -4.22 6.44 -13.84
CA GLU A 156 -5.51 5.94 -13.35
C GLU A 156 -5.90 6.54 -12.00
N LEU A 157 -4.96 6.71 -11.07
CA LEU A 157 -5.24 7.36 -9.78
C LEU A 157 -5.55 8.86 -9.94
N ASP A 158 -4.77 9.57 -10.76
CA ASP A 158 -4.95 11.01 -10.98
C ASP A 158 -6.27 11.35 -11.67
N ARG A 159 -6.80 10.44 -12.50
CA ARG A 159 -8.15 10.55 -13.05
C ARG A 159 -9.21 10.79 -11.98
N TYR A 160 -9.04 10.24 -10.77
CA TYR A 160 -9.98 10.42 -9.67
C TYR A 160 -9.51 11.47 -8.66
N LEU A 161 -8.26 11.37 -8.20
CA LEU A 161 -7.73 12.24 -7.15
C LEU A 161 -7.47 13.68 -7.64
N VAL A 162 -7.06 13.84 -8.89
CA VAL A 162 -6.68 15.15 -9.46
C VAL A 162 -7.78 15.66 -10.38
N GLU A 163 -8.12 14.93 -11.44
CA GLU A 163 -9.05 15.42 -12.47
C GLU A 163 -10.49 15.57 -11.95
N LYS A 164 -10.98 14.59 -11.18
CA LYS A 164 -12.30 14.67 -10.51
C LYS A 164 -12.23 15.37 -9.15
N GLY A 165 -11.03 15.70 -8.67
CA GLY A 165 -10.81 16.44 -7.43
C GLY A 165 -11.30 15.70 -6.19
N LEU A 166 -11.14 14.37 -6.12
CA LEU A 166 -11.32 13.62 -4.88
C LEU A 166 -10.14 13.87 -3.94
N ASP A 167 -10.40 13.93 -2.64
CA ASP A 167 -9.37 14.18 -1.63
C ASP A 167 -8.69 12.87 -1.21
N ALA A 168 -9.43 11.76 -1.22
CA ALA A 168 -8.91 10.42 -1.02
C ALA A 168 -9.79 9.36 -1.72
N LEU A 169 -9.22 8.17 -1.92
CA LEU A 169 -9.98 6.95 -2.19
C LEU A 169 -10.01 6.07 -0.93
N VAL A 170 -11.00 5.20 -0.79
CA VAL A 170 -11.08 4.22 0.31
C VAL A 170 -11.40 2.84 -0.23
N MET A 171 -10.61 1.84 0.18
CA MET A 171 -10.81 0.42 -0.12
C MET A 171 -11.00 -0.40 1.16
N ILE A 172 -11.52 -1.62 1.02
CA ILE A 172 -11.54 -2.61 2.09
C ILE A 172 -10.26 -3.43 2.02
N ASN A 173 -9.60 -3.59 3.18
CA ASN A 173 -8.35 -4.34 3.31
C ASN A 173 -7.32 -3.94 2.26
N ASN A 174 -6.94 -4.84 1.36
CA ASN A 174 -5.91 -4.64 0.36
C ASN A 174 -6.41 -4.89 -1.07
N GLU A 175 -7.71 -4.71 -1.32
CA GLU A 175 -8.36 -5.06 -2.59
C GLU A 175 -7.78 -4.29 -3.80
N GLU A 176 -7.34 -3.05 -3.61
CA GLU A 176 -6.98 -2.12 -4.70
C GLU A 176 -5.57 -1.49 -4.55
N VAL A 177 -4.64 -2.23 -3.91
CA VAL A 177 -3.31 -1.70 -3.54
C VAL A 177 -2.32 -1.60 -4.70
N LEU A 178 -2.51 -2.40 -5.75
CA LEU A 178 -1.53 -2.52 -6.85
C LEU A 178 -1.17 -1.16 -7.46
N LEU A 179 -2.19 -0.32 -7.73
CA LEU A 179 -1.98 0.97 -8.37
C LEU A 179 -1.27 1.97 -7.44
N SER A 180 -1.71 2.11 -6.19
CA SER A 180 -1.13 3.08 -5.25
C SER A 180 0.30 2.72 -4.88
N ALA A 181 0.59 1.44 -4.68
CA ALA A 181 1.95 0.95 -4.44
C ALA A 181 2.88 1.26 -5.62
N VAL A 182 2.47 0.93 -6.85
CA VAL A 182 3.30 1.14 -8.05
C VAL A 182 3.43 2.63 -8.39
N ALA A 183 2.37 3.42 -8.22
CA ALA A 183 2.41 4.87 -8.46
C ALA A 183 3.26 5.62 -7.42
N GLY A 184 3.45 5.04 -6.24
CA GLY A 184 4.11 5.68 -5.10
C GLY A 184 3.20 6.68 -4.38
N TYR A 185 1.90 6.39 -4.30
CA TYR A 185 0.91 7.22 -3.62
C TYR A 185 0.76 6.75 -2.17
N PRO A 186 0.55 7.65 -1.20
CA PRO A 186 0.48 7.27 0.20
C PRO A 186 -0.81 6.50 0.51
N GLU A 187 -0.68 5.49 1.37
CA GLU A 187 -1.77 4.65 1.86
C GLU A 187 -1.86 4.73 3.39
N LEU A 188 -3.07 4.72 3.95
CA LEU A 188 -3.31 4.75 5.39
C LEU A 188 -4.42 3.77 5.77
N ALA A 189 -4.07 2.68 6.46
CA ALA A 189 -5.02 1.73 7.00
C ALA A 189 -5.56 2.19 8.36
N VAL A 190 -6.89 2.22 8.51
CA VAL A 190 -7.58 2.50 9.78
C VAL A 190 -8.56 1.36 10.08
N PRO A 191 -8.68 0.88 11.33
CA PRO A 191 -9.63 -0.18 11.67
C PRO A 191 -11.08 0.20 11.30
N ALA A 192 -11.73 -0.64 10.49
CA ALA A 192 -13.11 -0.45 10.05
C ALA A 192 -14.12 -1.30 10.84
N GLY A 193 -13.65 -2.34 11.51
CA GLY A 193 -14.51 -3.21 12.32
C GLY A 193 -14.06 -4.65 12.29
N TYR A 194 -15.03 -5.53 12.44
CA TYR A 194 -14.86 -6.98 12.42
C TYR A 194 -16.02 -7.58 11.65
N ASP A 195 -15.75 -8.61 10.85
CA ASP A 195 -16.79 -9.36 10.16
C ASP A 195 -17.65 -10.18 11.15
N ASN A 196 -18.66 -10.89 10.64
CA ASN A 196 -19.55 -11.74 11.45
C ASN A 196 -18.81 -12.85 12.24
N ASN A 197 -17.59 -13.21 11.84
CA ASN A 197 -16.75 -14.21 12.50
C ASN A 197 -15.76 -13.59 13.52
N GLY A 198 -15.71 -12.26 13.60
CA GLY A 198 -14.73 -11.54 14.41
C GLY A 198 -13.38 -11.34 13.72
N GLU A 199 -13.27 -11.60 12.42
CA GLU A 199 -12.08 -11.30 11.62
C GLU A 199 -11.95 -9.77 11.46
N PRO A 200 -10.81 -9.16 11.82
CA PRO A 200 -10.62 -7.71 11.67
C PRO A 200 -10.67 -7.27 10.21
N VAL A 201 -11.39 -6.18 9.95
CA VAL A 201 -11.48 -5.54 8.63
C VAL A 201 -10.94 -4.12 8.73
N GLY A 202 -10.12 -3.71 7.76
CA GLY A 202 -9.55 -2.37 7.65
C GLY A 202 -10.17 -1.55 6.52
N ALA A 203 -10.28 -0.24 6.71
CA ALA A 203 -10.49 0.72 5.64
C ALA A 203 -9.12 1.33 5.31
N VAL A 204 -8.67 1.18 4.06
CA VAL A 204 -7.39 1.74 3.60
C VAL A 204 -7.66 2.92 2.70
N PHE A 205 -7.15 4.09 3.11
CA PHE A 205 -7.27 5.34 2.38
C PHE A 205 -6.06 5.55 1.48
N VAL A 206 -6.29 5.92 0.22
CA VAL A 206 -5.25 6.32 -0.73
C VAL A 206 -5.30 7.83 -0.91
N GLY A 207 -4.19 8.51 -0.64
CA GLY A 207 -4.05 9.95 -0.80
C GLY A 207 -3.32 10.34 -2.09
N LYS A 208 -3.23 11.65 -2.34
CA LYS A 208 -2.44 12.22 -3.46
C LYS A 208 -0.95 12.05 -3.20
N GLN A 209 -0.14 12.10 -4.26
CA GLN A 209 1.31 12.03 -4.15
C GLN A 209 1.85 13.07 -3.14
N PHE A 210 2.62 12.60 -2.15
CA PHE A 210 3.14 13.41 -1.03
C PHE A 210 2.07 14.14 -0.19
N GLY A 211 0.85 13.60 -0.18
CA GLY A 211 -0.31 14.12 0.54
C GLY A 211 -0.48 13.53 1.94
N GLU A 212 0.57 13.00 2.58
CA GLU A 212 0.47 12.30 3.87
C GLU A 212 -0.16 13.18 4.95
N LYS A 213 0.09 14.50 4.92
CA LYS A 213 -0.51 15.45 5.87
C LYS A 213 -2.03 15.43 5.81
N GLU A 214 -2.59 15.49 4.61
CA GLU A 214 -4.03 15.45 4.42
C GLU A 214 -4.58 14.06 4.74
N LEU A 215 -3.88 13.00 4.31
CA LEU A 215 -4.28 11.63 4.55
C LEU A 215 -4.35 11.29 6.05
N PHE A 216 -3.40 11.78 6.86
CA PHE A 216 -3.45 11.65 8.31
C PHE A 216 -4.65 12.38 8.91
N ASN A 217 -4.97 13.58 8.44
CA ASN A 217 -6.14 14.32 8.95
C ASN A 217 -7.46 13.61 8.60
N ILE A 218 -7.58 13.08 7.38
CA ILE A 218 -8.72 12.23 6.95
C ILE A 218 -8.83 10.98 7.82
N GLY A 219 -7.74 10.23 7.97
CA GLY A 219 -7.73 8.99 8.75
C GLY A 219 -7.99 9.23 10.24
N TYR A 220 -7.46 10.31 10.81
CA TYR A 220 -7.71 10.69 12.19
C TYR A 220 -9.19 11.03 12.43
N ALA A 221 -9.80 11.85 11.57
CA ALA A 221 -11.23 12.14 11.67
C ALA A 221 -12.08 10.87 11.55
N TYR A 222 -11.78 9.99 10.59
CA TYR A 222 -12.45 8.69 10.47
C TYR A 222 -12.28 7.83 11.73
N GLU A 223 -11.06 7.73 12.27
CA GLU A 223 -10.77 6.95 13.49
C GLU A 223 -11.56 7.48 14.70
N GLN A 224 -11.54 8.81 14.92
CA GLN A 224 -12.16 9.41 16.11
C GLN A 224 -13.70 9.35 16.08
N GLN A 225 -14.31 9.39 14.89
CA GLN A 225 -15.76 9.28 14.74
C GLN A 225 -16.23 7.82 14.81
N SER A 226 -15.44 6.87 14.30
CA SER A 226 -15.85 5.47 14.21
C SER A 226 -15.46 4.61 15.42
N LYS A 227 -14.25 4.79 15.96
CA LYS A 227 -13.68 4.06 17.11
C LYS A 227 -13.86 2.53 17.04
N ASN A 228 -13.70 1.95 15.84
CA ASN A 228 -13.99 0.54 15.60
C ASN A 228 -13.04 -0.44 16.32
N ARG A 229 -11.81 -0.02 16.61
CA ARG A 229 -10.77 -0.91 17.15
C ARG A 229 -11.13 -1.41 18.55
N LYS A 230 -11.11 -2.73 18.73
CA LYS A 230 -11.16 -3.39 20.04
C LYS A 230 -9.79 -4.00 20.36
N SER A 231 -9.40 -3.97 21.63
CA SER A 231 -8.20 -4.71 22.06
C SER A 231 -8.48 -6.22 21.98
N PRO A 232 -7.54 -7.04 21.46
CA PRO A 232 -7.73 -8.48 21.37
C PRO A 232 -7.75 -9.10 22.78
N LYS A 233 -8.49 -10.21 22.91
CA LYS A 233 -8.42 -11.07 24.10
C LYS A 233 -7.28 -12.07 23.88
N LEU A 234 -6.23 -11.97 24.69
CA LEU A 234 -5.03 -12.81 24.61
C LEU A 234 -5.18 -14.12 25.40
#